data_AF-A0A821L682-F1
#
_entry.id   AF-A0A821L682-F1
#
_cell.length_a   1.000
_cell.length_b   1.000
_cell.length_c   1.000
_cell.angle_alpha   90.00
_cell.angle_beta   90.00
_cell.angle_gamma   90.00
#
_symmetry.space_group_name_H-M   'P 1'
#
loop_
_entity.id
_entity.type
_entity.pdbx_description
1 polymer ?
#
loop_
_entity_poly.entity_id
_entity_poly.type
_entity_poly.pdbx_seq_one_letter_code
_entity_poly.pdbx_strand_id
1 'polypeptide(L)'
;GCTDCTWTQYNGGTCWMKSGAVSKSDAFSTSDSTMVCGVINVGTTGQAGFTTRYWDCCKPSCGWPNKVSGSNAYVKSCRRDGVTRWSDGNTVSGCDGGEAFVCNSQMPWAINDQLAYGFAAASIPGLTEQQRCCACYKLDFTSGPVVGKSRIGQVVNSGPDVKPN
;
A
#
# COMPACT_ATOMS: atom_id res chain seq x y z
N GLY A 1 3.81 20.81 -1.94
CA GLY A 1 4.60 19.58 -1.81
C GLY A 1 3.92 18.59 -0.90
N CYS A 2 4.38 17.33 -0.88
CA CYS A 2 3.70 16.26 -0.13
C CYS A 2 4.28 16.06 1.28
N THR A 3 3.41 15.83 2.26
CA THR A 3 3.80 15.66 3.67
C THR A 3 4.05 14.21 4.03
N ASP A 4 3.14 13.29 3.72
CA ASP A 4 3.19 11.94 4.31
C ASP A 4 3.54 10.86 3.28
N CYS A 5 2.79 10.83 2.18
CA CYS A 5 3.09 10.00 1.04
C CYS A 5 2.92 10.78 -0.26
N THR A 6 3.62 10.33 -1.29
CA THR A 6 3.47 10.84 -2.64
C THR A 6 3.14 9.66 -3.53
N TRP A 7 1.97 9.66 -4.15
CA TRP A 7 1.73 8.80 -5.29
C TRP A 7 2.12 9.52 -6.57
N THR A 8 2.89 8.89 -7.45
CA THR A 8 3.27 9.48 -8.75
C THR A 8 3.11 8.46 -9.87
N GLN A 9 2.88 8.92 -11.10
CA GLN A 9 2.91 8.02 -12.27
C GLN A 9 4.34 7.62 -12.67
N TYR A 10 5.36 8.26 -12.08
CA TYR A 10 6.75 7.81 -12.19
C TYR A 10 6.89 6.36 -11.72
N ASN A 11 7.56 5.53 -12.53
CA ASN A 11 7.60 4.06 -12.36
C ASN A 11 6.21 3.37 -12.32
N GLY A 12 5.22 3.91 -13.03
CA GLY A 12 3.93 3.23 -13.22
C GLY A 12 3.04 3.23 -11.99
N GLY A 13 3.04 4.28 -11.18
CA GLY A 13 2.20 4.36 -9.98
C GLY A 13 2.93 3.90 -8.73
N THR A 14 3.92 4.69 -8.29
CA THR A 14 4.64 4.39 -7.05
C THR A 14 4.15 5.29 -5.92
N CYS A 15 3.71 4.69 -4.81
CA CYS A 15 3.47 5.39 -3.57
C CYS A 15 4.76 5.45 -2.75
N TRP A 16 5.37 6.62 -2.68
CA TRP A 16 6.56 6.92 -1.90
C TRP A 16 6.11 7.37 -0.51
N MET A 17 6.25 6.50 0.49
CA MET A 17 6.00 6.83 1.89
C MET A 17 7.28 7.47 2.48
N LYS A 18 7.15 8.63 3.14
CA LYS A 18 8.30 9.27 3.80
C LYS A 18 8.57 8.65 5.16
N SER A 19 9.82 8.27 5.45
CA SER A 19 10.22 7.79 6.78
C SER A 19 10.37 8.96 7.77
N GLY A 20 9.85 8.81 8.99
CA GLY A 20 9.98 9.79 10.07
C GLY A 20 8.75 10.69 10.23
N ALA A 21 8.77 11.56 11.25
CA ALA A 21 7.73 12.58 11.45
C ALA A 21 7.91 13.67 10.38
N VAL A 22 6.85 13.95 9.62
CA VAL A 22 6.88 14.88 8.49
C VAL A 22 5.75 15.91 8.61
N SER A 23 6.10 17.17 8.44
CA SER A 23 5.22 18.33 8.57
C SER A 23 4.95 18.98 7.21
N LYS A 24 4.00 19.91 7.16
CA LYS A 24 3.72 20.73 5.95
C LYS A 24 4.94 21.54 5.47
N SER A 25 5.91 21.84 6.33
CA SER A 25 7.17 22.50 5.93
C SER A 25 8.16 21.55 5.26
N ASP A 26 8.05 20.24 5.49
CA ASP A 26 8.94 19.22 4.89
C ASP A 26 8.48 18.80 3.47
N ALA A 27 7.45 19.46 2.97
CA ALA A 27 6.87 19.25 1.66
C ALA A 27 7.71 19.91 0.57
N PHE A 28 8.31 19.11 -0.32
CA PHE A 28 9.01 19.62 -1.51
C PHE A 28 8.03 19.96 -2.63
N SER A 29 8.19 21.11 -3.28
CA SER A 29 7.42 21.44 -4.49
C SER A 29 7.89 20.57 -5.67
N THR A 30 6.95 20.20 -6.53
CA THR A 30 7.21 19.42 -7.73
C THR A 30 6.44 20.03 -8.89
N SER A 31 7.02 19.96 -10.08
CA SER A 31 6.37 20.36 -11.35
C SER A 31 5.66 19.18 -12.04
N ASP A 32 5.77 17.96 -11.51
CA ASP A 32 5.08 16.79 -12.03
C ASP A 32 3.60 16.83 -11.61
N SER A 33 2.73 17.11 -12.58
CA SER A 33 1.28 17.23 -12.42
C SER A 33 0.57 15.90 -12.14
N THR A 34 1.28 14.77 -12.26
CA THR A 34 0.77 13.43 -11.95
C THR A 34 0.96 13.04 -10.48
N MET A 35 1.68 13.87 -9.70
CA MET A 35 1.94 13.62 -8.30
C MET A 35 0.70 13.93 -7.45
N VAL A 36 0.10 12.89 -6.87
CA VAL A 36 -0.95 13.01 -5.86
C VAL A 36 -0.29 12.98 -4.49
N CYS A 37 -0.29 14.12 -3.82
CA CYS A 37 0.17 14.20 -2.44
C CYS A 37 -0.88 13.63 -1.49
N GLY A 38 -0.49 12.64 -0.69
CA GLY A 38 -1.17 12.35 0.57
C GLY A 38 -0.88 13.49 1.54
N VAL A 39 -1.75 14.50 1.53
CA VAL A 39 -1.84 15.49 2.61
C VAL A 39 -2.96 15.00 3.51
N ILE A 40 -2.69 14.77 4.79
CA ILE A 40 -3.75 14.50 5.77
C ILE A 40 -4.55 15.80 5.94
N ASN A 41 -5.59 15.98 5.13
CA ASN A 41 -6.62 16.99 5.38
C ASN A 41 -7.60 16.41 6.39
N VAL A 42 -7.57 16.93 7.62
CA VAL A 42 -8.59 16.69 8.64
C VAL A 42 -9.87 17.39 8.17
N GLY A 43 -10.64 16.75 7.29
CA GLY A 43 -11.84 17.38 6.72
C GLY A 43 -12.57 16.63 5.61
N THR A 44 -12.03 15.54 5.07
CA THR A 44 -12.81 14.65 4.18
C THR A 44 -13.58 13.63 5.02
N THR A 45 -14.89 13.50 4.77
CA THR A 45 -15.70 12.38 5.27
C THR A 45 -15.15 11.10 4.65
N GLY A 46 -14.24 10.42 5.36
CA GLY A 46 -13.76 9.10 4.97
C GLY A 46 -14.94 8.13 4.86
N GLN A 47 -14.87 7.20 3.91
CA GLN A 47 -15.83 6.11 3.85
C GLN A 47 -15.57 5.16 5.02
N ALA A 48 -16.63 4.74 5.69
CA ALA A 48 -16.53 3.67 6.68
C ALA A 48 -16.10 2.37 5.99
N GLY A 49 -15.28 1.60 6.68
CA GLY A 49 -14.82 0.29 6.22
C GLY A 49 -14.41 -0.56 7.40
N PHE A 50 -14.23 -1.86 7.14
CA PHE A 50 -13.82 -2.81 8.15
C PHE A 50 -12.39 -3.26 7.90
N THR A 51 -11.64 -3.53 8.98
CA THR A 51 -10.28 -4.04 8.89
C THR A 51 -10.19 -5.42 9.50
N THR A 52 -9.39 -6.29 8.86
CA THR A 52 -8.93 -7.56 9.41
C THR A 52 -7.40 -7.54 9.47
N ARG A 53 -6.78 -8.64 9.91
CA ARG A 53 -5.33 -8.81 9.89
C ARG A 53 -4.99 -10.15 9.26
N TYR A 54 -3.95 -10.21 8.42
CA TYR A 54 -3.50 -11.45 7.80
C TYR A 54 -2.01 -11.35 7.43
N TRP A 55 -1.38 -12.51 7.31
CA TRP A 55 -0.06 -12.71 6.70
C TRP A 55 0.03 -14.17 6.26
N ASP A 56 -0.15 -14.44 4.98
CA ASP A 56 -0.21 -15.78 4.40
C ASP A 56 1.09 -16.19 3.67
N CYS A 57 2.09 -15.30 3.69
CA CYS A 57 3.35 -15.39 2.95
C CYS A 57 3.24 -15.40 1.41
N CYS A 58 2.03 -15.41 0.86
CA CYS A 58 1.81 -15.55 -0.58
C CYS A 58 2.39 -14.37 -1.35
N LYS A 59 2.70 -14.59 -2.63
CA LYS A 59 2.94 -13.48 -3.55
C LYS A 59 1.68 -12.59 -3.58
N PRO A 60 1.80 -11.28 -3.30
CA PRO A 60 0.66 -10.39 -3.31
C PRO A 60 0.13 -10.20 -4.74
N SER A 61 -1.19 -10.05 -4.92
CA SER A 61 -1.81 -10.02 -6.25
C SER A 61 -1.35 -8.83 -7.11
N CYS A 62 -1.06 -7.67 -6.51
CA CYS A 62 -0.49 -6.53 -7.25
C CYS A 62 0.98 -6.76 -7.65
N GLY A 63 1.56 -7.91 -7.29
CA GLY A 63 2.87 -8.37 -7.75
C GLY A 63 2.85 -9.07 -9.11
N TRP A 64 1.66 -9.27 -9.71
CA TRP A 64 1.54 -9.76 -11.09
C TRP A 64 1.63 -8.61 -12.11
N PRO A 65 2.19 -8.85 -13.31
CA PRO A 65 2.17 -7.88 -14.39
C PRO A 65 0.74 -7.48 -14.77
N ASN A 66 0.59 -6.27 -15.32
CA ASN A 66 -0.68 -5.66 -15.73
C ASN A 66 -1.69 -5.36 -14.60
N LYS A 67 -1.35 -5.66 -13.34
CA LYS A 67 -2.15 -5.27 -12.17
C LYS A 67 -1.91 -3.83 -11.73
N VAL A 68 -0.85 -3.20 -12.23
CA VAL A 68 -0.54 -1.78 -12.04
C VAL A 68 -0.31 -1.16 -13.41
N SER A 69 -0.78 0.07 -13.62
CA SER A 69 -0.63 0.77 -14.89
C SER A 69 0.82 1.16 -15.16
N GLY A 70 1.47 0.53 -16.13
CA GLY A 70 2.84 0.86 -16.55
C GLY A 70 3.64 -0.38 -16.94
N SER A 71 4.71 -0.18 -17.70
CA SER A 71 5.63 -1.27 -18.06
C SER A 71 6.45 -1.68 -16.83
N ASN A 72 6.52 -2.98 -16.54
CA ASN A 72 7.24 -3.54 -15.38
C ASN A 72 6.83 -2.97 -14.01
N ALA A 73 5.60 -2.46 -13.89
CA ALA A 73 5.03 -1.96 -12.64
C ALA A 73 4.29 -3.09 -11.91
N TYR A 74 4.85 -3.53 -10.78
CA TYR A 74 4.25 -4.53 -9.89
C TYR A 74 4.91 -4.48 -8.50
N VAL A 75 4.17 -4.89 -7.47
CA VAL A 75 4.71 -5.05 -6.11
C VAL A 75 5.78 -6.14 -6.11
N LYS A 76 6.98 -5.82 -5.60
CA LYS A 76 8.07 -6.80 -5.58
C LYS A 76 7.74 -7.97 -4.66
N SER A 77 7.94 -9.18 -5.16
CA SER A 77 7.99 -10.40 -4.37
C SER A 77 9.43 -10.74 -4.02
N CYS A 78 9.59 -11.60 -3.01
CA CYS A 78 10.87 -12.10 -2.56
C CYS A 78 10.96 -13.62 -2.71
N ARG A 79 12.18 -14.15 -2.64
CA ARG A 79 12.44 -15.57 -2.41
C ARG A 79 11.98 -15.96 -1.01
N ARG A 80 12.07 -17.26 -0.71
CA ARG A 80 11.72 -17.83 0.61
C ARG A 80 12.46 -17.18 1.79
N ASP A 81 13.62 -16.57 1.55
CA ASP A 81 14.36 -15.81 2.56
C ASP A 81 13.67 -14.49 2.99
N GLY A 82 12.63 -14.05 2.26
CA GLY A 82 11.88 -12.83 2.53
C GLY A 82 12.64 -11.54 2.25
N VAL A 83 13.86 -11.59 1.72
CA VAL A 83 14.74 -10.43 1.52
C VAL A 83 15.26 -10.29 0.09
N THR A 84 15.55 -11.42 -0.58
CA THR A 84 16.05 -11.43 -1.96
C THR A 84 14.89 -11.21 -2.91
N ARG A 85 14.89 -10.09 -3.63
CA ARG A 85 13.77 -9.68 -4.51
C ARG A 85 13.80 -10.41 -5.85
N TRP A 86 12.62 -10.77 -6.35
CA TRP A 86 12.44 -11.20 -7.74
C TRP A 86 12.40 -9.99 -8.68
N SER A 87 13.11 -10.10 -9.81
CA SER A 87 13.09 -9.12 -10.90
C SER A 87 12.06 -9.44 -11.97
N ASP A 88 11.49 -10.64 -11.96
CA ASP A 88 10.43 -11.06 -12.87
C ASP A 88 9.09 -11.09 -12.13
N GLY A 89 8.14 -10.29 -12.61
CA GLY A 89 6.78 -10.27 -12.08
C GLY A 89 6.01 -11.54 -12.38
N ASN A 90 6.43 -12.38 -13.33
CA ASN A 90 5.76 -13.63 -13.69
C ASN A 90 6.13 -14.82 -12.80
N THR A 91 7.10 -14.68 -11.88
CA THR A 91 7.45 -15.78 -10.97
C THR A 91 6.23 -16.22 -10.16
N VAL A 92 5.94 -17.52 -10.18
CA VAL A 92 4.74 -18.13 -9.58
C VAL A 92 4.78 -18.00 -8.06
N SER A 93 3.61 -17.75 -7.45
CA SER A 93 3.46 -17.66 -6.00
C SER A 93 3.85 -18.96 -5.31
N GLY A 94 4.50 -18.89 -4.16
CA GLY A 94 4.73 -20.07 -3.32
C GLY A 94 3.45 -20.77 -2.87
N CYS A 95 2.33 -20.04 -2.81
CA CYS A 95 1.01 -20.61 -2.51
C CYS A 95 0.39 -21.40 -3.67
N ASP A 96 0.94 -21.22 -4.89
CA ASP A 96 0.56 -21.97 -6.10
C ASP A 96 1.67 -22.96 -6.51
N GLY A 97 2.58 -23.31 -5.59
CA GLY A 97 3.70 -24.22 -5.84
C GLY A 97 4.95 -23.59 -6.46
N GLY A 98 5.01 -22.25 -6.55
CA GLY A 98 6.16 -21.49 -7.05
C GLY A 98 7.17 -21.04 -5.99
N GLU A 99 7.90 -19.96 -6.29
CA GLU A 99 9.04 -19.48 -5.48
C GLU A 99 8.96 -18.00 -5.08
N ALA A 100 7.85 -17.31 -5.41
CA ALA A 100 7.61 -15.93 -5.04
C ALA A 100 6.75 -15.83 -3.77
N PHE A 101 7.23 -15.04 -2.80
CA PHE A 101 6.60 -14.79 -1.51
C PHE A 101 6.50 -13.28 -1.27
N VAL A 102 5.70 -12.86 -0.28
CA VAL A 102 5.73 -11.48 0.23
C VAL A 102 7.12 -11.17 0.82
N CYS A 103 7.60 -9.93 0.65
CA CYS A 103 8.88 -9.50 1.22
C CYS A 103 8.74 -9.07 2.68
N ASN A 104 9.78 -9.28 3.50
CA ASN A 104 9.85 -8.79 4.88
C ASN A 104 9.73 -7.26 4.95
N SER A 105 10.22 -6.54 3.92
CA SER A 105 10.05 -5.08 3.84
C SER A 105 8.59 -4.62 3.64
N GLN A 106 7.64 -5.55 3.50
CA GLN A 106 6.20 -5.28 3.44
C GLN A 106 5.50 -5.48 4.80
N MET A 107 6.26 -5.51 5.90
CA MET A 107 5.71 -5.46 7.26
C MET A 107 5.29 -4.02 7.64
N PRO A 108 4.28 -3.83 8.51
CA PRO A 108 3.95 -2.50 9.04
C PRO A 108 4.99 -2.01 10.05
N TRP A 109 5.09 -0.69 10.21
CA TRP A 109 5.94 -0.06 11.23
C TRP A 109 5.30 1.20 11.80
N ALA A 110 5.59 1.48 13.07
CA ALA A 110 5.14 2.71 13.71
C ALA A 110 6.06 3.88 13.34
N ILE A 111 5.48 5.03 13.05
CA ILE A 111 6.19 6.32 12.94
C ILE A 111 6.26 6.98 14.31
N ASN A 112 5.16 6.92 15.06
CA ASN A 112 5.04 7.34 16.46
C ASN A 112 3.79 6.68 17.08
N ASP A 113 3.42 7.08 18.30
CA ASP A 113 2.28 6.49 19.02
C ASP A 113 0.92 6.71 18.33
N GLN A 114 0.81 7.66 17.40
CA GLN A 114 -0.43 8.05 16.71
C GLN A 114 -0.48 7.62 15.25
N LEU A 115 0.66 7.32 14.62
CA LEU A 115 0.76 7.03 13.20
C LEU A 115 1.61 5.79 12.92
N ALA A 116 1.07 4.88 12.11
CA ALA A 116 1.79 3.74 11.56
C ALA A 116 1.67 3.68 10.04
N TYR A 117 2.68 3.12 9.38
CA TYR A 117 2.65 2.79 7.96
C TYR A 117 2.56 1.28 7.76
N GLY A 118 2.16 0.87 6.55
CA GLY A 118 2.27 -0.52 6.14
C GLY A 118 1.52 -0.84 4.86
N PHE A 119 1.08 -2.09 4.76
CA PHE A 119 0.52 -2.66 3.56
C PHE A 119 -0.80 -3.38 3.87
N ALA A 120 -1.67 -3.51 2.88
CA ALA A 120 -2.97 -4.16 3.05
C ALA A 120 -3.41 -4.92 1.80
N ALA A 121 -4.24 -5.93 2.03
CA ALA A 121 -5.21 -6.36 1.02
C ALA A 121 -6.43 -5.45 1.11
N ALA A 122 -7.03 -5.11 -0.03
CA ALA A 122 -8.25 -4.31 -0.04
C ALA A 122 -9.26 -4.80 -1.09
N SER A 123 -10.53 -4.70 -0.71
CA SER A 123 -11.68 -4.76 -1.61
C SER A 123 -12.47 -3.48 -1.39
N ILE A 124 -12.50 -2.60 -2.40
CA ILE A 124 -13.13 -1.29 -2.31
C ILE A 124 -14.26 -1.25 -3.35
N PRO A 125 -15.52 -1.08 -2.95
CA PRO A 125 -16.64 -1.01 -3.87
C PRO A 125 -16.43 0.04 -4.96
N GLY A 126 -16.75 -0.33 -6.20
CA GLY A 126 -16.60 0.55 -7.37
C GLY A 126 -15.17 0.69 -7.91
N LEU A 127 -14.15 0.08 -7.27
CA LEU A 127 -12.78 0.07 -7.76
C LEU A 127 -12.34 -1.32 -8.22
N THR A 128 -11.84 -1.38 -9.45
CA THR A 128 -11.13 -2.56 -9.99
C THR A 128 -9.81 -2.79 -9.26
N GLU A 129 -9.25 -3.99 -9.39
CA GLU A 129 -7.91 -4.31 -8.86
C GLU A 129 -6.83 -3.36 -9.39
N GLN A 130 -6.86 -3.03 -10.68
CA GLN A 130 -5.88 -2.14 -11.28
C GLN A 130 -5.97 -0.70 -10.74
N GLN A 131 -7.17 -0.25 -10.36
CA GLN A 131 -7.37 1.08 -9.78
C GLN A 131 -6.91 1.17 -8.32
N ARG A 132 -6.94 0.06 -7.57
CA ARG A 132 -6.55 0.03 -6.16
C ARG A 132 -5.11 -0.44 -5.94
N CYS A 133 -4.55 -1.26 -6.82
CA CYS A 133 -3.18 -1.73 -6.68
C CYS A 133 -2.20 -0.57 -6.61
N CYS A 134 -1.29 -0.64 -5.62
CA CYS A 134 -0.30 0.38 -5.29
C CYS A 134 -0.87 1.73 -4.81
N ALA A 135 -2.20 1.89 -4.72
CA ALA A 135 -2.83 3.06 -4.12
C ALA A 135 -2.60 3.09 -2.60
N CYS A 136 -2.60 4.29 -2.03
CA CYS A 136 -2.39 4.52 -0.61
C CYS A 136 -3.66 5.10 0.03
N TYR A 137 -4.02 4.57 1.19
CA TYR A 137 -5.18 5.03 1.97
C TYR A 137 -4.76 5.35 3.39
N LYS A 138 -5.29 6.45 3.92
CA LYS A 138 -5.26 6.71 5.36
C LYS A 138 -6.49 6.09 6.00
N LEU A 139 -6.26 5.30 7.03
CA LEU A 139 -7.27 4.72 7.90
C LEU A 139 -7.22 5.48 9.21
N ASP A 140 -8.36 6.02 9.62
CA ASP A 140 -8.57 6.55 10.96
C ASP A 140 -9.41 5.54 11.73
N PHE A 141 -8.84 4.97 12.79
CA PHE A 141 -9.53 3.92 13.53
C PHE A 141 -10.63 4.52 14.40
N THR A 142 -11.84 3.98 14.27
CA THR A 142 -13.05 4.45 14.95
C THR A 142 -13.53 3.51 16.05
N SER A 143 -12.84 2.38 16.29
CA SER A 143 -13.20 1.40 17.30
C SER A 143 -11.98 0.63 17.83
N GLY A 144 -12.17 -0.12 18.92
CA GLY A 144 -11.12 -0.92 19.55
C GLY A 144 -10.04 -0.10 20.27
N PRO A 145 -8.93 -0.73 20.69
CA PRO A 145 -7.88 -0.08 21.50
C PRO A 145 -7.03 0.95 20.73
N VAL A 146 -7.21 1.03 19.41
CA VAL A 146 -6.47 1.95 18.53
C VAL A 146 -7.32 3.13 18.05
N VAL A 147 -8.52 3.33 18.62
CA VAL A 147 -9.40 4.45 18.29
C VAL A 147 -8.65 5.79 18.39
N GLY A 148 -8.83 6.65 17.39
CA GLY A 148 -8.15 7.95 17.30
C GLY A 148 -6.74 7.91 16.72
N LYS A 149 -6.14 6.72 16.55
CA LYS A 149 -4.87 6.56 15.83
C LYS A 149 -5.11 6.43 14.32
N SER A 150 -4.07 6.74 13.55
CA SER A 150 -4.09 6.63 12.09
C SER A 150 -3.10 5.60 11.57
N ARG A 151 -3.42 5.00 10.42
CA ARG A 151 -2.49 4.20 9.63
C ARG A 151 -2.53 4.61 8.17
N ILE A 152 -1.38 4.78 7.52
CA ILE A 152 -1.31 4.88 6.05
C ILE A 152 -0.90 3.52 5.49
N GLY A 153 -1.72 2.96 4.60
CA GLY A 153 -1.52 1.64 4.01
C GLY A 153 -1.44 1.69 2.50
N GLN A 154 -0.43 1.06 1.90
CA GLN A 154 -0.44 0.76 0.46
C GLN A 154 -1.20 -0.54 0.20
N VAL A 155 -2.11 -0.53 -0.77
CA VAL A 155 -2.80 -1.75 -1.23
C VAL A 155 -1.85 -2.55 -2.11
N VAL A 156 -1.49 -3.74 -1.66
CA VAL A 156 -0.59 -4.66 -2.38
C VAL A 156 -1.29 -5.93 -2.84
N ASN A 157 -2.48 -6.21 -2.32
CA ASN A 157 -3.22 -7.41 -2.62
C ASN A 157 -4.72 -7.14 -2.75
N SER A 158 -5.39 -7.99 -3.50
CA SER A 158 -6.85 -8.09 -3.51
C SER A 158 -7.26 -9.25 -2.62
N GLY A 159 -8.15 -9.01 -1.66
CA GLY A 159 -8.77 -10.08 -0.90
C GLY A 159 -10.17 -10.39 -1.45
N PRO A 160 -10.50 -11.62 -1.87
CA PRO A 160 -11.89 -12.05 -2.03
C PRO A 160 -12.61 -12.18 -0.67
N ASP A 161 -11.86 -12.31 0.44
CA ASP A 161 -12.37 -12.57 1.79
C ASP A 161 -12.55 -11.33 2.68
N VAL A 162 -12.41 -10.13 2.11
CA VAL A 162 -12.82 -8.90 2.80
C VAL A 162 -14.26 -8.65 2.39
N LYS A 163 -15.19 -8.76 3.35
CA LYS A 163 -16.58 -8.35 3.13
C LYS A 163 -16.57 -6.98 2.43
N PRO A 164 -17.37 -6.78 1.36
CA PRO A 164 -17.44 -5.48 0.72
C PRO A 164 -17.81 -4.43 1.78
N ASN A 165 -17.15 -3.27 1.70
CA ASN A 165 -17.60 -2.10 2.45
C ASN A 165 -19.08 -1.83 2.15
#